data_AF-A0A6N2ZA07-F1
#
_entry.id   AF-A0A6N2ZA07-F1
#
_cell.length_a   1.000
_cell.length_b   1.000
_cell.length_c   1.000
_cell.angle_alpha   90.00
_cell.angle_beta   90.00
_cell.angle_gamma   90.00
#
_symmetry.space_group_name_H-M   'P 1'
#
loop_
_entity.id
_entity.type
_entity.pdbx_description
1 polymer ?
#
loop_
_entity_poly.entity_id
_entity_poly.type
_entity_poly.pdbx_seq_one_letter_code
_entity_poly.pdbx_strand_id
1 'polypeptide(L)' 'MINEYKYLTIFLVLGFVTGACIGILLWMIFKFNAGFSIGISAGFGMLLGILIGSVIDYEGKKESR' A
#
# COMPACT_ATOMS: atom_id res chain seq x y z
N MET A 1 -3.25 20.72 -12.10
CA MET A 1 -2.66 19.38 -12.39
C MET A 1 -2.61 18.55 -11.10
N ILE A 2 -3.76 18.17 -10.51
CA ILE A 2 -3.81 17.39 -9.25
C ILE A 2 -4.60 16.06 -9.41
N ASN A 3 -5.23 15.82 -10.56
CA ASN A 3 -6.14 14.68 -10.73
C ASN A 3 -5.50 13.41 -11.33
N GLU A 4 -4.27 13.49 -11.83
CA GLU A 4 -3.67 12.40 -12.63
C GLU A 4 -3.05 11.25 -11.84
N TYR A 5 -2.97 11.35 -10.50
CA TYR A 5 -2.40 10.30 -9.64
C TYR A 5 -3.25 10.06 -8.39
N LYS A 6 -4.51 10.53 -8.40
CA LYS A 6 -5.37 10.49 -7.23
C LYS A 6 -5.57 9.05 -6.75
N TYR A 7 -5.76 8.11 -7.67
CA TYR A 7 -5.92 6.69 -7.34
C TYR A 7 -4.61 6.07 -6.83
N LEU A 8 -3.48 6.39 -7.45
CA LEU A 8 -2.17 5.93 -6.98
C LEU A 8 -1.90 6.36 -5.53
N THR A 9 -2.14 7.63 -5.20
CA THR A 9 -1.96 8.14 -3.83
C THR A 9 -2.94 7.49 -2.85
N ILE A 10 -4.20 7.29 -3.24
CA ILE A 10 -5.21 6.64 -2.38
C ILE A 10 -4.78 5.19 -2.09
N PHE A 11 -4.42 4.42 -3.11
CA PHE A 11 -4.02 3.02 -2.93
C PHE A 11 -2.67 2.87 -2.19
N LEU A 12 -1.75 3.81 -2.36
CA LEU A 12 -0.52 3.89 -1.56
C LEU A 12 -0.84 4.04 -0.06
N VAL A 13 -1.67 5.02 0.29
CA VAL A 13 -2.03 5.29 1.69
C VAL A 13 -2.84 4.12 2.26
N LEU A 14 -3.77 3.56 1.48
CA LEU A 14 -4.56 2.40 1.87
C LEU A 14 -3.67 1.17 2.13
N GLY A 15 -2.70 0.92 1.25
CA GLY A 15 -1.74 -0.17 1.36
C GLY A 15 -0.78 0.00 2.54
N PHE A 16 -0.37 1.22 2.83
CA PHE A 16 0.45 1.52 4.01
C PHE A 16 -0.32 1.28 5.31
N VAL A 17 -1.56 1.80 5.42
CA VAL A 17 -2.39 1.63 6.61
C VAL A 17 -2.72 0.17 6.87
N THR A 18 -3.12 -0.58 5.83
CA THR A 18 -3.41 -2.01 5.95
C THR A 18 -2.16 -2.84 6.24
N GLY A 19 -1.04 -2.55 5.57
CA GLY A 19 0.25 -3.21 5.82
C GLY A 19 0.77 -2.99 7.25
N ALA A 20 0.73 -1.75 7.74
CA ALA A 20 1.12 -1.44 9.12
C ALA A 20 0.21 -2.13 10.15
N CYS A 21 -1.10 -2.18 9.89
CA CYS A 21 -2.07 -2.86 10.76
C CYS A 21 -1.80 -4.38 10.84
N ILE A 22 -1.53 -5.01 9.69
CA ILE A 22 -1.14 -6.43 9.63
C ILE A 22 0.20 -6.66 10.35
N GLY A 23 1.15 -5.73 10.25
CA GLY A 23 2.41 -5.76 11.00
C GLY A 23 2.24 -5.77 12.50
N ILE A 24 1.33 -4.95 13.02
CA ILE A 24 1.02 -4.89 14.46
C ILE A 24 0.34 -6.19 14.92
N LEU A 25 -0.57 -6.75 14.11
CA LEU A 25 -1.20 -8.05 14.39
C LEU A 25 -0.19 -9.20 14.37
N LEU A 26 0.70 -9.23 13.37
CA LEU A 26 1.81 -10.19 13.28
C LEU A 26 2.74 -10.09 14.48
N TRP A 27 3.06 -8.87 14.91
CA TRP A 27 3.85 -8.64 16.11
C TRP A 27 3.17 -9.25 17.35
N MET A 28 1.87 -8.99 17.52
CA MET A 28 1.09 -9.45 18.67
C MET A 28 0.92 -10.98 18.70
N ILE A 29 0.75 -11.62 17.53
CA ILE A 29 0.51 -13.07 17.42
C ILE A 29 1.81 -13.87 17.43
N PHE A 30 2.82 -13.47 16.65
CA PHE A 30 4.06 -14.23 16.48
C PHE A 30 5.17 -13.83 17.47
N LYS A 31 4.95 -12.82 18.32
CA LYS A 31 5.97 -12.22 19.23
C LYS A 31 7.27 -11.92 18.49
N PHE A 32 7.17 -11.60 17.20
CA PHE A 32 8.33 -11.26 16.38
C PHE A 32 8.92 -9.93 16.85
N ASN A 33 10.11 -9.55 16.39
CA ASN A 33 10.63 -8.23 16.78
C ASN A 33 9.72 -7.12 16.17
N ALA A 34 9.19 -6.24 17.01
CA ALA A 34 8.16 -5.25 16.63
C ALA A 34 8.58 -4.40 15.42
N GLY A 35 9.81 -3.86 15.47
CA GLY A 35 10.32 -3.01 14.41
C GLY A 35 10.52 -3.73 13.08
N PHE A 36 10.90 -5.01 13.11
CA PHE A 36 11.16 -5.79 11.89
C PHE A 36 9.86 -6.25 11.23
N SER A 37 8.89 -6.71 12.02
CA SER A 37 7.60 -7.18 11.50
C SER A 37 6.77 -6.03 10.94
N ILE A 38 6.67 -4.91 11.66
CA ILE A 38 5.92 -3.73 11.22
C ILE A 38 6.60 -3.10 10.00
N GLY A 39 7.94 -3.00 9.99
CA GLY A 39 8.68 -2.44 8.86
C GLY A 39 8.48 -3.24 7.57
N ILE A 40 8.63 -4.57 7.63
CA ILE A 40 8.46 -5.42 6.44
C ILE A 40 7.02 -5.42 5.95
N SER A 41 6.05 -5.57 6.85
CA SER A 41 4.63 -5.60 6.47
C SER A 41 4.13 -4.25 5.92
N ALA A 42 4.55 -3.12 6.51
CA ALA A 42 4.23 -1.80 5.98
C ALA A 42 4.89 -1.55 4.61
N GLY A 43 6.15 -1.95 4.44
CA GLY A 43 6.85 -1.87 3.16
C GLY A 43 6.20 -2.74 2.09
N PHE A 44 5.77 -3.96 2.44
CA PHE A 44 5.08 -4.87 1.52
C PHE A 44 3.68 -4.36 1.16
N GLY A 45 2.94 -3.82 2.13
CA GLY A 45 1.64 -3.18 1.91
C GLY A 45 1.73 -1.96 1.01
N MET A 46 2.75 -1.13 1.18
CA MET A 46 3.04 -0.02 0.26
C MET A 46 3.37 -0.50 -1.15
N LEU A 47 4.23 -1.50 -1.30
CA LEU A 47 4.58 -2.07 -2.61
C LEU A 47 3.33 -2.55 -3.37
N LEU A 48 2.47 -3.32 -2.69
CA LEU A 48 1.21 -3.80 -3.28
C LEU A 48 0.24 -2.65 -3.59
N GLY A 49 0.12 -1.67 -2.68
CA GLY A 49 -0.72 -0.49 -2.88
C GLY A 49 -0.28 0.33 -4.09
N ILE A 50 1.03 0.54 -4.27
CA ILE A 50 1.58 1.21 -5.46
C ILE A 50 1.33 0.39 -6.71
N LEU A 51 1.57 -0.93 -6.67
CA LEU A 51 1.38 -1.81 -7.82
C LEU A 51 -0.06 -1.72 -8.33
N ILE A 52 -1.04 -1.89 -7.44
CA ILE A 52 -2.47 -1.82 -7.77
C ILE A 52 -2.87 -0.41 -8.19
N GLY A 53 -2.44 0.60 -7.43
CA GLY A 53 -2.72 2.00 -7.75
C GLY A 53 -2.17 2.42 -9.11
N SER A 54 -0.99 1.91 -9.50
CA SER A 54 -0.37 2.20 -10.80
C SER A 54 -1.08 1.48 -11.94
N VAL A 55 -1.52 0.23 -11.74
CA VAL A 55 -2.29 -0.51 -12.74
C VAL A 55 -3.62 0.19 -13.01
N ILE A 56 -4.35 0.57 -11.96
CA ILE A 56 -5.63 1.28 -12.08
C ILE A 56 -5.45 2.66 -12.73
N ASP A 57 -4.40 3.40 -12.36
CA ASP A 57 -4.07 4.69 -12.98
C ASP A 57 -3.76 4.52 -14.48
N TYR A 58 -3.04 3.45 -14.84
CA TYR A 58 -2.70 3.13 -16.22
C TYR A 58 -3.91 2.71 -17.06
N GLU A 59 -4.83 1.93 -16.50
CA GLU A 59 -6.10 1.58 -17.16
C GLU A 59 -7.02 2.80 -17.32
N GLY A 60 -7.14 3.64 -16.29
CA GLY A 60 -7.94 4.87 -16.37
C GLY A 60 -7.43 5.87 -17.40
N LYS A 61 -6.10 5.95 -17.59
CA LYS A 61 -5.47 6.75 -18.66
C LYS A 61 -5.64 6.15 -20.05
N LYS A 62 -5.82 4.84 -20.17
CA LYS A 62 -6.11 4.16 -21.46
C LYS A 62 -7.54 4.36 -21.92
N GLU A 63 -8.51 4.39 -21.01
CA GLU A 63 -9.93 4.60 -21.34
C GLU A 63 -10.24 6.05 -21.78
N SER A 64 -9.36 6.99 -21.44
CA SER A 64 -9.49 8.41 -21.81
C SER A 64 -8.79 8.80 -23.13
N ARG A 65 -8.21 7.85 -23.89
CA ARG A 65 -7.59 8.08 -25.20
C ARG A 65 -8.37 7.49 -26.36
#